data_AF-M0MBD4-F1
#
_entry.id   AF-M0MBD4-F1
#
_cell.length_a   1.000
_cell.length_b   1.000
_cell.length_c   1.000
_cell.angle_alpha   90.00
_cell.angle_beta   90.00
_cell.angle_gamma   90.00
#
_symmetry.space_group_name_H-M   'P 1'
#
loop_
_entity.id
_entity.type
_entity.pdbx_description
1 polymer ?
#
loop_
_entity_poly.entity_id
_entity_poly.type
_entity_poly.pdbx_seq_one_letter_code
_entity_poly.pdbx_strand_id
1 'polypeptide(L)'
;MWVHKQKEGRALFIEELDELRDFAEEYATTLEDISAAYARVYDGEQPMISHSNLQDELGLSGPDTWAAASVLVGFGELHRAKDDQWWWVYASGYLAELCRERELSLKRYIEMRPILKEFQDEVVNWYQIRNMHGNLQPKTMRQIKLEYC
;
A
#
# COMPACT_ATOMS: atom_id res chain seq x y z
N MET A 1 36.85 8.95 -20.62
CA MET A 1 35.65 8.53 -21.38
C MET A 1 34.75 7.80 -20.40
N TRP A 2 33.84 8.52 -19.74
CA TRP A 2 32.90 7.95 -18.78
C TRP A 2 31.57 7.75 -19.51
N VAL A 3 31.25 6.51 -19.84
CA VAL A 3 29.97 6.15 -20.45
C VAL A 3 28.95 6.10 -19.32
N HIS A 4 28.03 7.06 -19.32
CA HIS A 4 26.83 7.00 -18.49
C HIS A 4 26.05 5.72 -18.82
N LYS A 5 25.93 4.81 -17.86
CA LYS A 5 24.88 3.80 -17.85
C LYS A 5 23.54 4.54 -17.72
N GLN A 6 22.90 4.81 -18.85
CA GLN A 6 21.47 5.07 -18.87
C GLN A 6 20.79 3.82 -18.32
N LYS A 7 20.11 3.95 -17.19
CA LYS A 7 19.15 2.95 -16.74
C LYS A 7 18.06 2.91 -17.81
N GLU A 8 17.96 1.76 -18.46
CA GLU A 8 16.96 1.42 -19.46
C GLU A 8 15.57 1.81 -18.94
N GLY A 9 14.92 2.71 -19.67
CA GLY A 9 13.48 2.90 -19.54
C GLY A 9 12.83 1.56 -19.87
N ARG A 10 12.14 0.97 -18.90
CA ARG A 10 11.18 -0.10 -19.17
C ARG A 10 10.18 0.47 -20.18
N ALA A 11 10.28 0.04 -21.43
CA ALA A 11 9.15 0.16 -22.34
C ALA A 11 8.00 -0.57 -21.66
N LEU A 12 6.96 0.16 -21.23
CA LEU A 12 5.67 -0.42 -20.89
C LEU A 12 5.31 -1.35 -22.05
N PHE A 13 5.16 -2.65 -21.78
CA PHE A 13 4.88 -3.61 -22.83
C PHE A 13 3.52 -3.25 -23.44
N ILE A 14 3.44 -3.23 -24.77
CA ILE A 14 2.24 -2.80 -25.51
C ILE A 14 0.98 -3.54 -25.02
N GLU A 15 1.13 -4.81 -24.62
CA GLU A 15 0.06 -5.64 -24.06
C GLU A 15 -0.49 -5.12 -22.72
N GLU A 16 0.36 -4.68 -21.78
CA GLU A 16 -0.08 -4.14 -20.49
C GLU A 16 -0.84 -2.81 -20.64
N LEU A 17 -0.44 -1.99 -21.62
CA LEU A 17 -1.13 -0.74 -21.96
C LEU A 17 -2.46 -0.99 -22.70
N ASP A 18 -2.52 -2.01 -23.56
CA ASP A 18 -3.75 -2.40 -24.23
C ASP A 18 -4.76 -2.96 -23.22
N GLU A 19 -4.35 -3.82 -22.30
CA GLU A 19 -5.21 -4.29 -21.20
C GLU A 19 -5.71 -3.11 -20.35
N LEU A 20 -4.84 -2.14 -20.02
CA LEU A 20 -5.22 -1.00 -19.20
C LEU A 20 -6.26 -0.12 -19.91
N ARG A 21 -6.14 0.02 -21.23
CA ARG A 21 -7.11 0.73 -22.06
C ARG A 21 -8.44 -0.01 -22.09
N ASP A 22 -8.44 -1.33 -22.26
CA ASP A 22 -9.67 -2.13 -22.30
C ASP A 22 -10.44 -2.02 -20.97
N PHE A 23 -9.74 -2.04 -19.83
CA PHE A 23 -10.34 -1.78 -18.52
C PHE A 23 -10.85 -0.33 -18.38
N ALA A 24 -10.11 0.66 -18.89
CA ALA A 24 -10.58 2.04 -18.88
C ALA A 24 -11.91 2.19 -19.61
N GLU A 25 -12.06 1.52 -20.76
CA GLU A 25 -13.31 1.47 -21.52
C GLU A 25 -14.44 0.76 -20.78
N GLU A 26 -14.16 -0.40 -20.15
CA GLU A 26 -15.15 -1.15 -19.35
C GLU A 26 -15.73 -0.31 -18.21
N TYR A 27 -14.86 0.43 -17.52
CA TYR A 27 -15.25 1.27 -16.38
C TYR A 27 -15.69 2.69 -16.78
N ALA A 28 -15.74 3.00 -18.08
CA ALA A 28 -16.08 4.32 -18.61
C ALA A 28 -15.23 5.46 -18.01
N THR A 29 -13.91 5.23 -17.89
CA THR A 29 -12.92 6.18 -17.36
C THR A 29 -11.80 6.44 -18.37
N THR A 30 -10.92 7.41 -18.11
CA THR A 30 -9.76 7.69 -18.97
C THR A 30 -8.45 7.20 -18.36
N LEU A 31 -7.44 6.95 -19.22
CA LEU A 31 -6.07 6.67 -18.77
C LEU A 31 -5.46 7.82 -17.96
N GLU A 32 -5.89 9.06 -18.23
CA GLU A 32 -5.45 10.24 -17.49
C GLU A 32 -5.96 10.19 -16.04
N ASP A 33 -7.24 9.89 -15.83
CA ASP A 33 -7.84 9.75 -14.50
C ASP A 33 -7.23 8.58 -13.73
N ILE A 34 -6.99 7.45 -14.40
CA ILE A 34 -6.32 6.27 -13.82
C ILE A 34 -4.90 6.64 -13.39
N SER A 35 -4.13 7.30 -14.26
CA SER A 35 -2.76 7.71 -13.96
C SER A 35 -2.71 8.73 -12.83
N ALA A 36 -3.65 9.68 -12.79
CA ALA A 36 -3.76 10.65 -11.71
C ALA A 36 -4.10 9.97 -10.38
N ALA A 37 -5.07 9.04 -10.38
CA ALA A 37 -5.42 8.25 -9.20
C ALA A 37 -4.21 7.45 -8.70
N TYR A 38 -3.49 6.77 -9.60
CA TYR A 38 -2.28 6.03 -9.27
C TYR A 38 -1.22 6.92 -8.63
N ALA A 39 -0.92 8.08 -9.23
CA ALA A 39 0.06 9.02 -8.70
C ALA A 39 -0.31 9.52 -7.29
N ARG A 40 -1.59 9.75 -7.00
CA ARG A 40 -2.02 10.17 -5.65
C ARG A 40 -1.84 9.09 -4.60
N VAL A 41 -2.10 7.83 -4.94
CA VAL A 41 -1.94 6.72 -3.98
C VAL A 41 -0.48 6.28 -3.87
N TYR A 42 0.27 6.27 -4.96
CA TYR A 42 1.63 5.73 -5.03
C TYR A 42 2.72 6.78 -4.75
N ASP A 43 2.68 7.93 -5.44
CA ASP A 43 3.72 8.96 -5.32
C ASP A 43 3.50 9.87 -4.09
N GLY A 44 2.31 9.85 -3.49
CA GLY A 44 1.98 10.59 -2.27
C GLY A 44 2.70 10.09 -1.01
N GLU A 45 3.54 9.05 -1.10
CA GLU A 45 4.21 8.35 0.02
C GLU A 45 3.25 7.78 1.10
N GLN A 46 1.93 7.85 0.88
CA GLN A 46 0.94 7.36 1.81
C GLN A 46 0.50 5.95 1.42
N PRO A 47 0.50 4.97 2.34
CA PRO A 47 0.14 3.59 2.02
C PRO A 47 -1.36 3.42 1.68
N MET A 48 -2.17 4.46 1.91
CA MET A 48 -3.60 4.46 1.64
C MET A 48 -4.17 5.88 1.58
N ILE A 49 -5.29 6.05 0.90
CA ILE A 49 -6.07 7.28 0.84
C ILE A 49 -7.57 6.95 0.98
N SER A 50 -8.35 7.81 1.64
CA SER A 50 -9.80 7.61 1.67
C SER A 50 -10.42 7.94 0.31
N HIS A 51 -11.56 7.32 0.00
CA HIS A 51 -12.25 7.60 -1.26
C HIS A 51 -12.67 9.07 -1.39
N SER A 52 -13.12 9.70 -0.31
CA SER A 52 -13.46 11.12 -0.31
C SER A 52 -12.26 12.00 -0.60
N ASN A 53 -11.11 11.71 0.01
CA ASN A 53 -9.90 12.50 -0.22
C ASN A 53 -9.38 12.31 -1.64
N LEU A 54 -9.41 11.09 -2.17
CA LEU A 54 -9.04 10.83 -3.56
C LEU A 54 -9.96 11.59 -4.52
N GLN A 55 -11.27 11.60 -4.25
CA GLN A 55 -12.24 12.36 -5.04
C GLN A 55 -11.90 13.85 -5.04
N ASP A 56 -11.64 14.42 -3.86
CA ASP A 56 -11.29 15.84 -3.71
C ASP A 56 -9.97 16.19 -4.41
N GLU A 57 -8.97 15.31 -4.35
CA GLU A 57 -7.66 15.53 -4.98
C GLU A 57 -7.68 15.41 -6.50
N LEU A 58 -8.54 14.54 -7.05
CA LEU A 58 -8.71 14.38 -8.49
C LEU A 58 -9.67 15.41 -9.08
N GLY A 59 -10.52 16.04 -8.27
CA GLY A 59 -11.57 16.94 -8.76
C GLY A 59 -12.65 16.23 -9.57
N LEU A 60 -12.78 14.91 -9.39
CA LEU A 60 -13.72 14.05 -10.11
C LEU A 60 -15.04 13.89 -9.34
N SER A 61 -16.08 13.43 -10.05
CA SER A 61 -17.29 12.97 -9.37
C SER A 61 -17.01 11.68 -8.59
N GLY A 62 -17.86 11.36 -7.61
CA GLY A 62 -17.76 10.10 -6.88
C GLY A 62 -17.72 8.88 -7.82
N PRO A 63 -18.67 8.73 -8.77
CA PRO A 63 -18.66 7.66 -9.75
C PRO A 63 -17.38 7.57 -10.60
N ASP A 64 -16.86 8.70 -11.07
CA ASP A 64 -15.64 8.71 -11.90
C ASP A 64 -14.41 8.33 -11.08
N THR A 65 -14.34 8.78 -9.82
CA THR A 65 -13.30 8.37 -8.87
C THR A 65 -13.36 6.86 -8.61
N TRP A 66 -14.57 6.30 -8.49
CA TRP A 66 -14.77 4.86 -8.36
C TRP A 66 -14.27 4.10 -9.59
N ALA A 67 -14.60 4.59 -10.78
CA ALA A 67 -14.18 3.98 -12.03
C ALA A 67 -12.64 3.94 -12.15
N ALA A 68 -11.99 5.09 -11.99
CA ALA A 68 -10.53 5.21 -12.07
C ALA A 68 -9.82 4.28 -11.05
N ALA A 69 -10.26 4.29 -9.79
CA ALA A 69 -9.64 3.45 -8.76
C ALA A 69 -9.96 1.96 -8.92
N SER A 70 -11.12 1.59 -9.47
CA SER A 70 -11.50 0.18 -9.69
C SER A 70 -10.67 -0.47 -10.80
N VAL A 71 -10.27 0.29 -11.83
CA VAL A 71 -9.32 -0.19 -12.83
C VAL A 71 -8.01 -0.60 -12.16
N LEU A 72 -7.47 0.24 -11.27
CA LEU A 72 -6.24 -0.07 -10.52
C LEU A 72 -6.39 -1.30 -9.61
N VAL A 73 -7.60 -1.56 -9.11
CA VAL A 73 -7.89 -2.81 -8.37
C VAL A 73 -7.91 -4.02 -9.29
N GLY A 74 -8.47 -3.90 -10.50
CA GLY A 74 -8.45 -4.94 -11.52
C GLY A 74 -7.03 -5.38 -11.89
N PHE A 75 -6.11 -4.42 -11.96
CA PHE A 75 -4.67 -4.66 -12.19
C PHE A 75 -3.91 -5.18 -10.97
N GLY A 76 -4.52 -5.18 -9.78
CA GLY A 76 -3.87 -5.57 -8.55
C GLY A 76 -2.87 -4.54 -8.02
N GLU A 77 -2.88 -3.31 -8.55
CA GLU A 77 -2.07 -2.19 -8.05
C GLU A 77 -2.68 -1.60 -6.78
N LEU A 78 -4.01 -1.59 -6.68
CA LEU A 78 -4.74 -1.11 -5.50
C LEU A 78 -5.65 -2.19 -4.90
N HIS A 79 -5.94 -2.00 -3.62
CA HIS A 79 -6.88 -2.82 -2.86
C HIS A 79 -7.92 -1.95 -2.18
N ARG A 80 -9.13 -2.49 -2.04
CA ARG A 80 -10.23 -1.82 -1.33
C ARG A 80 -10.20 -2.22 0.13
N ALA A 81 -10.37 -1.23 1.00
CA ALA A 81 -10.64 -1.45 2.41
C ALA A 81 -11.84 -0.63 2.89
N LYS A 82 -12.55 -1.14 3.91
CA LYS A 82 -13.70 -0.45 4.52
C LYS A 82 -13.55 -0.35 6.02
N ASP A 83 -13.66 0.86 6.55
CA ASP A 83 -13.67 1.18 7.98
C ASP A 83 -14.33 2.56 8.14
N ASP A 84 -15.64 2.55 8.43
CA ASP A 84 -16.59 3.68 8.39
C ASP A 84 -16.73 4.42 7.05
N GLN A 85 -15.68 4.45 6.23
CA GLN A 85 -15.62 4.94 4.86
C GLN A 85 -14.79 3.98 3.99
N TRP A 86 -14.79 4.22 2.68
CA TRP A 86 -13.98 3.45 1.74
C TRP A 86 -12.55 4.00 1.65
N TRP A 87 -11.59 3.08 1.55
CA TRP A 87 -10.17 3.35 1.47
C TRP A 87 -9.55 2.62 0.28
N TRP A 88 -8.65 3.31 -0.41
CA TRP A 88 -7.81 2.79 -1.47
C TRP A 88 -6.42 2.57 -0.92
N VAL A 89 -5.96 1.35 -1.03
CA VAL A 89 -4.76 0.89 -0.33
C VAL A 89 -3.76 0.38 -1.34
N TYR A 90 -2.54 0.90 -1.27
CA TYR A 90 -1.41 0.31 -1.97
C TYR A 90 -0.83 -0.83 -1.12
N ALA A 91 -0.95 -2.07 -1.60
CA ALA A 91 -0.38 -3.24 -0.94
C ALA A 91 0.37 -4.08 -1.97
N SER A 92 1.70 -3.99 -1.99
CA SER A 92 2.53 -4.82 -2.88
C SER A 92 2.86 -6.19 -2.27
N GLY A 93 2.91 -7.24 -3.09
CA GLY A 93 3.48 -8.54 -2.74
C GLY A 93 2.61 -9.36 -1.79
N TYR A 94 3.22 -9.98 -0.77
CA TYR A 94 2.56 -10.90 0.18
C TYR A 94 1.29 -10.32 0.85
N LEU A 95 1.23 -9.00 1.04
CA LEU A 95 0.04 -8.35 1.62
C LEU A 95 -1.14 -8.33 0.66
N ALA A 96 -0.91 -8.19 -0.64
CA ALA A 96 -1.98 -8.28 -1.65
C ALA A 96 -2.70 -9.63 -1.58
N GLU A 97 -1.93 -10.71 -1.42
CA GLU A 97 -2.45 -12.08 -1.32
C GLU A 97 -3.29 -12.29 -0.05
N LEU A 98 -2.78 -11.85 1.11
CA LEU A 98 -3.52 -11.93 2.37
C LEU A 98 -4.79 -11.07 2.39
N CYS A 99 -4.81 -9.98 1.63
CA CYS A 99 -5.88 -9.00 1.67
C CYS A 99 -7.03 -9.28 0.69
N ARG A 100 -6.82 -10.09 -0.36
CA ARG A 100 -7.92 -10.57 -1.22
C ARG A 100 -9.02 -11.29 -0.43
N GLU A 101 -8.69 -11.87 0.72
CA GLU A 101 -9.64 -12.63 1.53
C GLU A 101 -10.42 -11.76 2.55
N ARG A 102 -9.97 -10.54 2.85
CA ARG A 102 -10.54 -9.70 3.93
C ARG A 102 -10.44 -8.19 3.66
N GLU A 103 -11.39 -7.66 2.88
CA GLU A 103 -11.51 -6.20 2.60
C GLU A 103 -11.57 -5.34 3.89
N LEU A 104 -12.12 -5.84 5.00
CA LEU A 104 -12.30 -5.04 6.23
C LEU A 104 -11.03 -4.87 7.10
N SER A 105 -10.10 -5.82 7.08
CA SER A 105 -8.95 -5.79 8.01
C SER A 105 -7.73 -5.04 7.49
N LEU A 106 -7.69 -4.73 6.19
CA LEU A 106 -6.48 -4.23 5.53
C LEU A 106 -6.07 -2.84 6.03
N LYS A 107 -7.02 -1.91 6.21
CA LYS A 107 -6.72 -0.58 6.78
C LYS A 107 -6.07 -0.69 8.16
N ARG A 108 -6.72 -1.41 9.08
CA ARG A 108 -6.22 -1.60 10.45
C ARG A 108 -4.84 -2.23 10.47
N TYR A 109 -4.61 -3.20 9.60
CA TYR A 109 -3.30 -3.83 9.46
C TYR A 109 -2.21 -2.82 9.05
N ILE A 110 -2.50 -1.96 8.05
CA ILE A 110 -1.55 -0.94 7.61
C ILE A 110 -1.27 0.09 8.70
N GLU A 111 -2.30 0.55 9.41
CA GLU A 111 -2.13 1.46 10.55
C GLU A 111 -1.31 0.84 11.67
N MET A 112 -1.47 -0.47 11.91
CA MET A 112 -0.70 -1.20 12.92
C MET A 112 0.72 -1.57 12.46
N ARG A 113 1.03 -1.55 11.16
CA ARG A 113 2.29 -2.04 10.61
C ARG A 113 3.53 -1.37 11.22
N PRO A 114 3.58 -0.04 11.42
CA PRO A 114 4.72 0.61 12.10
C PRO A 114 4.91 0.10 13.52
N ILE A 115 3.81 0.01 14.28
CA ILE A 115 3.78 -0.47 15.67
C ILE A 115 4.25 -1.93 15.76
N LEU A 116 3.76 -2.79 14.85
CA LEU A 116 4.17 -4.19 14.77
C LEU A 116 5.65 -4.33 14.42
N LYS A 117 6.18 -3.45 13.57
CA LYS A 117 7.59 -3.44 13.23
C LYS A 117 8.46 -2.99 14.41
N GLU A 118 8.08 -1.92 15.11
CA GLU A 118 8.76 -1.47 16.33
C GLU A 118 8.76 -2.57 17.41
N PHE A 119 7.63 -3.24 17.61
CA PHE A 119 7.53 -4.39 18.50
C PHE A 119 8.47 -5.52 18.08
N GLN A 120 8.52 -5.87 16.78
CA GLN A 120 9.42 -6.89 16.26
C GLN A 120 10.89 -6.53 16.47
N ASP A 121 11.27 -5.29 16.17
CA ASP A 121 12.63 -4.80 16.33
C ASP A 121 13.05 -4.81 17.82
N GLU A 122 12.16 -4.42 18.73
CA GLU A 122 12.40 -4.47 20.18
C GLU A 122 12.54 -5.92 20.68
N VAL A 123 11.73 -6.85 20.18
CA VAL A 123 11.85 -8.28 20.50
C VAL A 123 13.16 -8.87 19.98
N VAL A 124 13.56 -8.54 18.74
CA VAL A 124 14.84 -9.00 18.16
C VAL A 124 16.02 -8.45 18.96
N ASN A 125 16.00 -7.16 19.28
CA ASN A 125 17.02 -6.52 20.10
C ASN A 125 17.11 -7.17 21.49
N TRP A 126 15.96 -7.46 22.11
CA TRP A 126 15.90 -8.20 23.39
C TRP A 126 16.60 -9.56 23.30
N TYR A 127 16.34 -10.35 22.24
CA TYR A 127 17.02 -11.63 22.02
C TYR A 127 18.54 -11.46 21.78
N GLN A 128 18.96 -10.44 21.03
CA GLN A 128 20.36 -10.16 20.78
C GLN A 128 21.12 -9.81 22.07
N ILE A 129 20.58 -8.89 22.88
CA ILE A 129 21.16 -8.51 24.17
C ILE A 129 21.24 -9.74 25.09
N ARG A 130 20.20 -10.59 25.11
CA ARG A 130 20.18 -11.82 25.92
C ARG A 130 21.29 -12.78 25.54
N ASN A 131 21.52 -12.96 24.24
CA ASN A 131 22.54 -13.85 23.73
C ASN A 131 23.96 -13.29 23.94
N MET A 132 24.13 -11.96 23.98
CA MET A 132 25.44 -11.30 24.14
C MET A 132 25.84 -11.03 25.59
N HIS A 133 24.91 -10.62 26.44
CA HIS A 133 25.19 -10.07 27.79
C HIS A 133 24.53 -10.87 28.93
N GLY A 134 23.85 -11.99 28.63
CA GLY A 134 23.16 -12.80 29.63
C GLY A 134 21.95 -12.10 30.26
N ASN A 135 21.68 -12.35 31.55
CA ASN A 135 20.47 -11.90 32.28
C ASN A 135 20.37 -10.38 32.51
N LEU A 136 21.29 -9.56 31.97
CA LEU A 136 21.20 -8.10 32.00
C LEU A 136 20.27 -7.63 30.87
N GLN A 137 18.96 -7.82 31.07
CA GLN A 137 17.95 -7.28 30.16
C GLN A 137 17.40 -5.96 30.72
N PRO A 138 17.36 -4.88 29.91
CA PRO A 138 16.74 -3.62 30.34
C PRO A 138 15.23 -3.73 30.53
N LYS A 139 14.58 -4.67 29.82
CA LYS A 139 13.13 -4.96 29.92
C LYS A 139 12.88 -6.47 29.87
N THR A 140 11.78 -6.92 30.44
CA THR A 140 11.26 -8.29 30.27
C THR A 140 10.37 -8.37 29.03
N MET A 141 10.23 -9.57 28.45
CA MET A 141 9.30 -9.81 27.33
C MET A 141 7.84 -9.44 27.68
N ARG A 142 7.45 -9.54 28.96
CA ARG A 142 6.14 -9.09 29.44
C ARG A 142 5.99 -7.57 29.40
N GLN A 143 7.02 -6.82 29.78
CA GLN A 143 7.02 -5.36 29.70
C GLN A 143 6.96 -4.88 28.26
N ILE A 144 7.74 -5.49 27.36
CA ILE A 144 7.68 -5.18 25.92
C ILE A 144 6.25 -5.43 25.40
N LYS A 145 5.61 -6.57 25.74
CA LYS A 145 4.21 -6.80 25.31
C LYS A 145 3.23 -5.75 25.84
N LEU A 146 3.38 -5.31 27.09
CA LEU A 146 2.48 -4.31 27.69
C LEU A 146 2.65 -2.91 27.11
N GLU A 147 3.79 -2.59 26.50
CA GLU A 147 4.01 -1.29 25.87
C GLU A 147 3.32 -1.18 24.50
N TYR A 148 3.02 -2.32 23.84
CA TYR A 148 2.50 -2.37 22.47
C TYR A 148 1.12 -3.07 22.37
N CYS A 149 0.43 -3.33 23.49
CA CYS A 149 -0.90 -3.97 23.57
C CYS A 149 -1.80 -3.21 24.55
#